data_AF-A0A3A9ZIV6-F1
#
_entry.id   AF-A0A3A9ZIV6-F1
#
_cell.length_a   1.000
_cell.length_b   1.000
_cell.length_c   1.000
_cell.angle_alpha   90.00
_cell.angle_beta   90.00
_cell.angle_gamma   90.00
#
_symmetry.space_group_name_H-M   'P 1'
#
loop_
_entity.id
_entity.type
_entity.pdbx_description
1 polymer ?
#
loop_
_entity_poly.entity_id
_entity_poly.type
_entity_poly.pdbx_seq_one_letter_code
_entity_poly.pdbx_strand_id
1 'polypeptide(L)'
;MAVALILLGGWMFFREDAGSYAVPSELCEVPVDSSTLQPLLPDGEELEVYEPDVDPPPAAVILMCRVHIDSEGAMALNVRAFPAPSGDLMEKFRAARSAYGIANPHEDTIGGEYAIVDAGGSLLETACPGQGEEAILEINIKDFSVQGDSDEGRERMKNFTEDFMNSAREVYCR
;
A
#
# COMPACT_ATOMS: atom_id res chain seq x y z
N MET A 1 -34.22 -37.90 -42.44
CA MET A 1 -33.05 -37.66 -41.57
C MET A 1 -32.30 -36.46 -42.11
N ALA A 2 -32.29 -35.34 -41.36
CA ALA A 2 -31.21 -34.35 -41.31
C ALA A 2 -31.65 -33.28 -40.28
N VAL A 3 -30.92 -33.19 -39.18
CA VAL A 3 -31.24 -32.39 -37.99
C VAL A 3 -30.15 -31.31 -37.81
N ALA A 4 -30.65 -30.10 -37.56
CA ALA A 4 -30.13 -28.98 -36.78
C ALA A 4 -28.78 -28.32 -37.13
N LEU A 5 -28.91 -27.05 -37.54
CA LEU A 5 -27.99 -25.95 -37.28
C LEU A 5 -27.88 -25.67 -35.77
N ILE A 6 -26.66 -25.48 -35.26
CA ILE A 6 -26.43 -24.71 -34.03
C ILE A 6 -25.30 -23.70 -34.30
N LEU A 7 -25.70 -22.44 -34.37
CA LEU A 7 -24.83 -21.27 -34.34
C LEU A 7 -24.31 -21.12 -32.91
N LEU A 8 -23.04 -21.44 -32.66
CA LEU A 8 -22.38 -21.12 -31.40
C LEU A 8 -22.00 -19.64 -31.41
N GLY A 9 -22.92 -18.81 -30.94
CA GLY A 9 -22.63 -17.44 -30.52
C GLY A 9 -21.65 -17.50 -29.35
N GLY A 10 -20.43 -17.00 -29.55
CA GLY A 10 -19.45 -16.82 -28.50
C GLY A 10 -19.95 -15.75 -27.53
N TRP A 11 -20.34 -16.17 -26.33
CA TRP A 11 -20.47 -15.27 -25.20
C TRP A 11 -19.04 -14.94 -24.75
N MET A 12 -18.55 -13.77 -25.15
CA MET A 12 -17.47 -13.12 -24.42
C MET A 12 -17.98 -12.90 -23.00
N PHE A 13 -17.54 -13.73 -22.06
CA PHE A 13 -17.60 -13.42 -20.65
C PHE A 13 -16.61 -12.27 -20.42
N PHE A 14 -17.07 -11.04 -20.61
CA PHE A 14 -16.55 -9.91 -19.85
C PHE A 14 -16.91 -10.21 -18.39
N ARG A 15 -15.95 -10.70 -17.62
CA ARG A 15 -16.07 -10.78 -16.18
C ARG A 15 -15.58 -9.44 -15.62
N GLU A 16 -16.41 -8.42 -15.78
CA GLU A 16 -16.37 -7.22 -14.96
C GLU A 16 -17.17 -7.53 -13.70
N ASP A 17 -16.48 -7.92 -12.63
CA ASP A 17 -16.95 -7.68 -11.27
C ASP A 17 -15.71 -7.28 -10.48
N ALA A 18 -15.27 -6.04 -10.71
CA ALA A 18 -14.46 -5.34 -9.72
C ALA A 18 -15.36 -5.11 -8.49
N GLY A 19 -14.82 -5.26 -7.28
CA GLY A 19 -15.55 -5.19 -6.00
C GLY A 19 -16.63 -4.07 -5.94
N SER A 20 -17.71 -4.32 -5.20
CA SER A 20 -18.87 -3.41 -5.21
C SER A 20 -18.69 -2.16 -4.34
N TYR A 21 -17.61 -2.09 -3.57
CA TYR A 21 -17.28 -0.92 -2.77
C TYR A 21 -16.71 0.22 -3.62
N ALA A 22 -16.94 1.46 -3.20
CA ALA A 22 -16.29 2.61 -3.80
C ALA A 22 -14.86 2.75 -3.26
N VAL A 23 -13.88 2.80 -4.16
CA VAL A 23 -12.48 3.04 -3.78
C VAL A 23 -12.37 4.46 -3.21
N PRO A 24 -11.83 4.64 -1.99
CA PRO A 24 -11.78 5.95 -1.37
C PRO A 24 -10.74 6.85 -2.05
N SER A 25 -10.95 8.16 -1.97
CA SER A 25 -9.98 9.17 -2.43
C SER A 25 -8.97 9.59 -1.36
N GLU A 26 -9.10 9.03 -0.15
CA GLU A 26 -8.20 9.29 0.98
C GLU A 26 -8.08 8.05 1.86
N LEU A 27 -6.93 7.88 2.49
CA LEU A 27 -6.69 6.88 3.53
C LEU A 27 -6.20 7.60 4.78
N CYS A 28 -7.05 7.64 5.81
CA CYS A 28 -6.74 8.28 7.09
C CYS A 28 -6.22 9.71 6.92
N GLU A 29 -7.05 10.54 6.27
CA GLU A 29 -6.79 11.96 5.95
C GLU A 29 -5.64 12.22 4.95
N VAL A 30 -4.97 11.19 4.45
CA VAL A 30 -3.97 11.33 3.37
C VAL A 30 -4.66 11.10 2.01
N PRO A 31 -4.64 12.08 1.08
CA PRO A 31 -5.17 11.89 -0.26
C PRO A 31 -4.48 10.74 -1.00
N VAL A 32 -5.24 9.96 -1.76
CA VAL A 32 -4.72 8.87 -2.59
C VAL A 32 -5.37 8.85 -3.97
N ASP A 33 -4.62 8.46 -4.99
CA ASP A 33 -5.17 8.20 -6.32
C ASP A 33 -5.87 6.83 -6.34
N SER A 34 -7.18 6.85 -6.55
CA SER A 34 -7.99 5.64 -6.68
C SER A 34 -7.45 4.65 -7.74
N SER A 35 -6.79 5.13 -8.79
CA SER A 35 -6.24 4.30 -9.86
C SER A 35 -4.97 3.54 -9.47
N THR A 36 -4.24 4.01 -8.46
CA THR A 36 -3.06 3.32 -7.90
C THR A 36 -3.45 2.46 -6.69
N LEU A 37 -4.49 2.86 -5.94
CA LEU A 37 -5.02 2.08 -4.81
C LEU A 37 -5.86 0.88 -5.26
N GLN A 38 -6.79 1.06 -6.20
CA GLN A 38 -7.72 0.00 -6.63
C GLN A 38 -7.02 -1.33 -6.99
N PRO A 39 -5.88 -1.34 -7.70
CA PRO A 39 -5.19 -2.59 -8.04
C PRO A 39 -4.59 -3.36 -6.86
N LEU A 40 -4.54 -2.77 -5.65
CA LEU A 40 -4.11 -3.40 -4.41
C LEU A 40 -5.26 -3.86 -3.51
N LEU A 41 -6.49 -3.53 -3.87
CA LEU A 41 -7.65 -3.89 -3.06
C LEU A 41 -8.23 -5.22 -3.58
N PRO A 42 -8.38 -6.25 -2.73
CA PRO A 42 -9.06 -7.47 -3.13
C PRO A 42 -10.55 -7.24 -3.39
N ASP A 43 -11.18 -8.12 -4.15
CA ASP A 43 -12.62 -8.09 -4.36
C ASP A 43 -13.38 -8.19 -3.02
N GLY A 44 -14.55 -7.56 -2.95
CA GLY A 44 -15.42 -7.58 -1.77
C GLY A 44 -16.63 -6.66 -1.92
N GLU A 45 -17.45 -6.59 -0.87
CA GLU A 45 -18.69 -5.81 -0.86
C GLU A 45 -18.57 -4.48 -0.10
N GLU A 46 -17.88 -4.51 1.04
CA GLU A 46 -17.76 -3.39 1.96
C GLU A 46 -16.28 -3.04 2.22
N LEU A 47 -15.96 -1.75 2.16
CA LEU A 47 -14.62 -1.22 2.46
C LEU A 47 -14.70 -0.29 3.67
N GLU A 48 -13.88 -0.55 4.66
CA GLU A 48 -13.73 0.28 5.86
C GLU A 48 -12.29 0.78 5.97
N VAL A 49 -12.14 2.08 6.27
CA VAL A 49 -10.84 2.70 6.57
C VAL A 49 -10.91 3.27 7.98
N TYR A 50 -9.91 2.97 8.80
CA TYR A 50 -9.84 3.51 10.15
C TYR A 50 -8.41 3.66 10.65
N GLU A 51 -8.23 4.60 11.58
CA GLU A 51 -7.03 4.69 12.41
C GLU A 51 -7.28 3.93 13.72
N PRO A 52 -6.44 2.94 14.09
CA PRO A 52 -6.60 2.23 15.33
C PRO A 52 -6.26 3.16 16.49
N ASP A 53 -7.15 3.19 17.50
CA ASP A 53 -6.91 3.88 18.75
C ASP A 53 -5.90 3.07 19.59
N VAL A 54 -4.65 3.55 19.64
CA VAL A 54 -3.56 2.93 20.41
C VAL A 54 -3.15 3.88 21.53
N ASP A 55 -3.45 3.50 22.78
CA ASP A 55 -3.08 4.27 23.97
C ASP A 55 -2.07 3.49 24.85
N PRO A 56 -0.83 4.01 25.06
CA PRO A 56 -0.29 5.24 24.48
C PRO A 56 0.10 5.06 23.00
N PRO A 57 0.08 6.13 22.19
CA PRO A 57 0.50 6.03 20.80
C PRO A 57 1.98 5.60 20.74
N PRO A 58 2.36 4.74 19.78
CA PRO A 58 3.75 4.35 19.64
C PRO A 58 4.61 5.57 19.33
N ALA A 59 5.80 5.65 19.94
CA ALA A 59 6.72 6.75 19.70
C ALA A 59 7.02 6.89 18.19
N ALA A 60 7.11 8.14 17.73
CA ALA A 60 7.41 8.51 16.34
C ALA A 60 6.34 8.13 15.29
N VAL A 61 5.23 7.49 15.66
CA VAL A 61 4.13 7.24 14.72
C VAL A 61 3.35 8.52 14.49
N ILE A 62 3.20 8.90 13.22
CA ILE A 62 2.33 10.01 12.80
C ILE A 62 1.05 9.51 12.13
N LEU A 63 1.08 8.30 11.56
CA LEU A 63 -0.10 7.67 10.97
C LEU A 63 -0.06 6.16 11.15
N MET A 64 -1.18 5.59 11.57
CA MET A 64 -1.48 4.17 11.44
C MET A 64 -2.84 4.03 10.77
N CYS A 65 -2.85 3.67 9.50
CA CYS A 65 -4.09 3.46 8.76
C CYS A 65 -4.32 1.97 8.52
N ARG A 66 -5.57 1.53 8.66
CA ARG A 66 -6.01 0.17 8.36
C ARG A 66 -7.14 0.24 7.35
N VAL A 67 -7.06 -0.66 6.36
CA VAL A 67 -8.12 -0.86 5.37
C VAL A 67 -8.61 -2.29 5.53
N HIS A 68 -9.92 -2.43 5.74
CA HIS A 68 -10.59 -3.70 5.80
C HIS A 68 -11.54 -3.84 4.61
N ILE A 69 -11.66 -5.06 4.10
CA ILE A 69 -12.65 -5.43 3.10
C ILE A 69 -13.43 -6.63 3.63
N ASP A 70 -14.75 -6.50 3.70
CA ASP A 70 -15.64 -7.51 4.28
C ASP A 70 -15.21 -7.95 5.70
N SER A 71 -14.80 -6.97 6.52
CA SER A 71 -14.24 -7.17 7.88
C SER A 71 -12.88 -7.88 7.95
N GLU A 72 -12.26 -8.24 6.82
CA GLU A 72 -10.92 -8.82 6.77
C GLU A 72 -9.87 -7.72 6.54
N GLY A 73 -8.74 -7.80 7.23
CA GLY A 73 -7.64 -6.83 7.06
C GLY A 73 -7.03 -6.97 5.67
N ALA A 74 -7.19 -5.95 4.83
CA ALA A 74 -6.68 -5.92 3.46
C ALA A 74 -5.34 -5.18 3.39
N MET A 75 -5.23 -4.02 4.06
CA MET A 75 -4.03 -3.20 3.99
C MET A 75 -3.70 -2.51 5.34
N ALA A 76 -2.42 -2.28 5.58
CA ALA A 76 -1.95 -1.40 6.64
C ALA A 76 -0.92 -0.40 6.11
N LEU A 77 -1.15 0.88 6.40
CA LEU A 77 -0.20 1.96 6.14
C LEU A 77 0.31 2.46 7.49
N ASN A 78 1.62 2.62 7.62
CA ASN A 78 2.23 3.16 8.81
C ASN A 78 3.25 4.21 8.38
N VAL A 79 3.13 5.41 8.92
CA VAL A 79 4.08 6.50 8.70
C VAL A 79 4.70 6.89 10.04
N ARG A 80 6.02 6.95 10.06
CA ARG A 80 6.81 7.34 11.24
C ARG A 80 7.73 8.50 10.90
N ALA A 81 7.87 9.44 11.82
CA ALA A 81 8.77 10.59 11.68
C ALA A 81 9.98 10.45 12.60
N PHE A 82 11.18 10.52 12.04
CA PHE A 82 12.44 10.45 12.77
C PHE A 82 13.23 11.75 12.58
N PRO A 83 14.04 12.18 13.57
CA PRO A 83 14.84 13.41 13.47
C PRO A 83 16.07 13.28 12.57
N ALA A 84 16.40 12.08 12.11
CA ALA A 84 17.51 11.79 11.22
C ALA A 84 17.30 10.43 10.53
N PRO A 85 17.97 10.17 9.40
CA PRO A 85 17.96 8.85 8.75
C PRO A 85 18.46 7.77 9.72
N SER A 86 17.84 6.59 9.62
CA SER A 86 18.14 5.48 10.53
C SER A 86 19.41 4.70 10.18
N GLY A 87 20.08 5.06 9.08
CA GLY A 87 21.24 4.36 8.54
C GLY A 87 20.88 3.57 7.28
N ASP A 88 21.43 2.36 7.14
CA ASP A 88 21.11 1.46 6.03
C ASP A 88 19.70 0.87 6.21
N LEU A 89 18.78 1.22 5.30
CA LEU A 89 17.38 0.77 5.37
C LEU A 89 17.23 -0.76 5.27
N MET A 90 18.12 -1.45 4.54
CA MET A 90 18.12 -2.90 4.44
C MET A 90 18.62 -3.56 5.73
N GLU A 91 19.61 -2.98 6.40
CA GLU A 91 20.01 -3.42 7.74
C GLU A 91 18.85 -3.28 8.73
N LYS A 92 18.18 -2.12 8.74
CA LYS A 92 16.99 -1.88 9.57
C LYS A 92 15.85 -2.84 9.27
N PHE A 93 15.58 -3.11 7.99
CA PHE A 93 14.60 -4.09 7.57
C PHE A 93 14.92 -5.48 8.12
N ARG A 94 16.18 -5.93 7.97
CA ARG A 94 16.62 -7.25 8.48
C ARG A 94 16.47 -7.36 9.99
N ALA A 95 16.75 -6.29 10.73
CA ALA A 95 16.62 -6.24 12.19
C ALA A 95 15.17 -6.36 12.68
N ALA A 96 14.19 -5.95 11.87
CA ALA A 96 12.77 -5.94 12.24
C ALA A 96 11.86 -6.52 11.14
N ARG A 97 12.29 -7.60 10.46
CA ARG A 97 11.60 -8.16 9.28
C ARG A 97 10.11 -8.41 9.50
N SER A 98 9.74 -8.98 10.65
CA SER A 98 8.33 -9.27 10.98
C SER A 98 7.48 -8.00 11.14
N ALA A 99 8.10 -6.86 11.46
CA ALA A 99 7.41 -5.59 11.64
C ALA A 99 7.02 -4.94 10.31
N TYR A 100 7.65 -5.29 9.19
CA TYR A 100 7.42 -4.63 7.89
C TYR A 100 6.50 -5.41 6.94
N GLY A 101 6.25 -6.70 7.19
CA GLY A 101 5.32 -7.48 6.37
C GLY A 101 5.80 -7.78 4.94
N ILE A 102 7.11 -7.65 4.68
CA ILE A 102 7.72 -7.91 3.36
C ILE A 102 8.30 -9.33 3.37
N ALA A 103 7.74 -10.21 2.56
CA ALA A 103 8.09 -11.63 2.55
C ALA A 103 9.32 -11.90 1.69
N ASN A 104 9.38 -11.33 0.48
CA ASN A 104 10.45 -11.50 -0.49
C ASN A 104 11.04 -10.12 -0.84
N PRO A 105 12.02 -9.61 -0.08
CA PRO A 105 12.49 -8.24 -0.23
C PRO A 105 13.33 -8.06 -1.50
N HIS A 106 12.97 -7.06 -2.30
CA HIS A 106 13.79 -6.54 -3.40
C HIS A 106 14.21 -5.10 -3.11
N GLU A 107 15.48 -4.79 -3.39
CA GLU A 107 15.96 -3.42 -3.38
C GLU A 107 15.55 -2.74 -4.69
N ASP A 108 14.96 -1.55 -4.59
CA ASP A 108 14.51 -0.77 -5.74
C ASP A 108 14.55 0.73 -5.40
N THR A 109 14.00 1.56 -6.28
CA THR A 109 13.84 3.00 -6.11
C THR A 109 12.39 3.40 -6.39
N ILE A 110 11.81 4.22 -5.52
CA ILE A 110 10.44 4.73 -5.63
C ILE A 110 10.52 6.25 -5.52
N GLY A 111 10.11 6.98 -6.57
CA GLY A 111 10.19 8.45 -6.61
C GLY A 111 11.60 9.03 -6.36
N GLY A 112 12.65 8.25 -6.64
CA GLY A 112 14.05 8.63 -6.40
C GLY A 112 14.61 8.22 -5.03
N GLU A 113 13.78 7.69 -4.13
CA GLU A 113 14.18 7.22 -2.80
C GLU A 113 14.50 5.72 -2.82
N TYR A 114 15.52 5.32 -2.07
CA TYR A 114 15.84 3.90 -1.89
C TYR A 114 14.68 3.19 -1.15
N ALA A 115 14.24 2.07 -1.70
CA ALA A 115 13.09 1.33 -1.19
C ALA A 115 13.36 -0.17 -1.14
N ILE A 116 12.66 -0.83 -0.23
CA ILE A 116 12.54 -2.28 -0.16
C ILE A 116 11.10 -2.62 -0.50
N VAL A 117 10.91 -3.46 -1.50
CA VAL A 117 9.57 -3.72 -2.06
C VAL A 117 9.38 -5.20 -2.39
N ASP A 118 8.16 -5.64 -2.23
CA ASP A 118 7.62 -6.97 -2.53
C ASP A 118 6.19 -6.77 -3.06
N ALA A 119 5.57 -7.81 -3.59
CA ALA A 119 4.18 -7.76 -4.01
C ALA A 119 3.22 -7.46 -2.85
N GLY A 120 3.54 -7.92 -1.63
CA GLY A 120 2.73 -7.72 -0.42
C GLY A 120 3.14 -6.53 0.46
N GLY A 121 4.14 -5.74 0.08
CA GLY A 121 4.49 -4.57 0.89
C GLY A 121 5.70 -3.78 0.42
N SER A 122 5.82 -2.59 0.98
CA SER A 122 6.93 -1.67 0.72
C SER A 122 7.43 -0.99 1.99
N LEU A 123 8.68 -0.55 1.94
CA LEU A 123 9.34 0.23 2.97
C LEU A 123 10.28 1.23 2.30
N LEU A 124 10.13 2.52 2.60
CA LEU A 124 11.07 3.57 2.18
C LEU A 124 11.25 4.62 3.27
N GLU A 125 12.32 5.40 3.16
CA GLU A 125 12.55 6.62 3.93
C GLU A 125 12.66 7.81 2.97
N THR A 126 12.00 8.93 3.28
CA THR A 126 12.05 10.17 2.49
C THR A 126 12.29 11.40 3.37
N ALA A 127 12.98 12.40 2.85
CA ALA A 127 13.21 13.66 3.55
C ALA A 127 11.93 14.50 3.71
N CYS A 128 11.79 15.14 4.88
CA CYS A 128 10.62 15.88 5.33
C CYS A 128 11.00 17.20 6.05
N PRO A 129 11.43 18.24 5.32
CA PRO A 129 12.06 19.41 5.90
C PRO A 129 11.12 20.40 6.64
N GLY A 130 9.80 20.23 6.61
CA GLY A 130 8.84 21.19 7.19
C GLY A 130 8.79 21.25 8.72
N GLN A 131 9.33 20.26 9.43
CA GLN A 131 9.19 20.13 10.89
C GLN A 131 10.30 20.83 11.71
N GLY A 132 10.95 21.87 11.16
CA GLY A 132 11.94 22.69 11.89
C GLY A 132 13.32 22.06 12.12
N GLU A 133 13.46 20.76 11.87
CA GLU A 133 14.72 20.00 11.70
C GLU A 133 14.56 19.03 10.51
N GLU A 134 15.67 18.48 9.99
CA GLU A 134 15.66 17.48 8.90
C GLU A 134 14.94 16.20 9.36
N ALA A 135 13.60 16.18 9.30
CA ALA A 135 12.84 14.99 9.62
C ALA A 135 12.88 14.01 8.44
N ILE A 136 12.85 12.72 8.76
CA ILE A 136 12.69 11.63 7.80
C ILE A 136 11.33 10.97 8.04
N LEU A 137 10.53 10.83 6.98
CA LEU A 137 9.36 9.97 7.00
C LEU A 137 9.78 8.56 6.59
N GLU A 138 9.56 7.61 7.47
CA GLU A 138 9.52 6.20 7.09
C GLU A 138 8.09 5.83 6.74
N ILE A 139 7.90 5.29 5.54
CA ILE A 139 6.61 4.85 5.03
C ILE A 139 6.66 3.33 4.86
N ASN A 140 5.76 2.62 5.55
CA ASN A 140 5.58 1.19 5.39
C ASN A 140 4.14 0.87 5.01
N ILE A 141 3.99 0.21 3.86
CA ILE A 141 2.70 -0.26 3.34
C ILE A 141 2.74 -1.78 3.35
N LYS A 142 1.65 -2.39 3.80
CA LYS A 142 1.44 -3.84 3.81
C LYS A 142 0.12 -4.16 3.15
N ASP A 143 0.15 -5.07 2.20
CA ASP A 143 -1.01 -5.69 1.60
C ASP A 143 -1.09 -7.13 2.15
N PHE A 144 -2.11 -7.40 2.95
CA PHE A 144 -2.32 -8.70 3.58
C PHE A 144 -3.03 -9.70 2.65
N SER A 145 -3.61 -9.22 1.54
CA SER A 145 -4.33 -10.06 0.59
C SER A 145 -3.39 -10.80 -0.37
N VAL A 146 -2.19 -10.26 -0.59
CA VAL A 146 -1.19 -10.83 -1.49
C VAL A 146 -0.38 -11.92 -0.81
N GLN A 147 -0.25 -13.06 -1.49
CA GLN A 147 0.63 -14.16 -1.10
C GLN A 147 1.64 -14.47 -2.20
N GLY A 148 2.91 -14.59 -1.82
CA GLY A 148 4.00 -14.93 -2.74
C GLY A 148 4.64 -13.72 -3.41
N ASP A 149 5.65 -14.00 -4.24
CA ASP A 149 6.37 -13.00 -5.05
C ASP A 149 5.74 -12.88 -6.43
N SER A 150 5.65 -11.65 -6.94
CA SER A 150 5.07 -11.33 -8.24
C SER A 150 5.64 -10.02 -8.75
N ASP A 151 6.26 -10.04 -9.94
CA ASP A 151 6.80 -8.84 -10.58
C ASP A 151 5.71 -7.78 -10.83
N GLU A 152 4.53 -8.23 -11.26
CA GLU A 152 3.38 -7.35 -11.49
C GLU A 152 2.83 -6.79 -10.17
N GLY A 153 2.75 -7.63 -9.12
CA GLY A 153 2.32 -7.18 -7.79
C GLY A 153 3.28 -6.16 -7.20
N ARG A 154 4.58 -6.38 -7.36
CA ARG A 154 5.63 -5.46 -6.92
C ARG A 154 5.55 -4.12 -7.65
N GLU A 155 5.24 -4.11 -8.94
CA GLU A 155 5.04 -2.87 -9.69
C GLU A 155 3.77 -2.11 -9.24
N ARG A 156 2.66 -2.81 -8.98
CA ARG A 156 1.47 -2.19 -8.37
C ARG A 156 1.78 -1.57 -7.01
N MET A 157 2.49 -2.30 -6.15
CA MET A 157 2.92 -1.81 -4.83
C MET A 157 3.80 -0.57 -4.96
N LYS A 158 4.74 -0.55 -5.91
CA LYS A 158 5.59 0.62 -6.18
C LYS A 158 4.78 1.84 -6.59
N ASN A 159 3.87 1.69 -7.55
CA ASN A 159 3.05 2.79 -8.07
C ASN A 159 2.21 3.43 -6.96
N PHE A 160 1.56 2.62 -6.13
CA PHE A 160 0.80 3.11 -4.98
C PHE A 160 1.69 3.75 -3.92
N THR A 161 2.84 3.14 -3.63
CA THR A 161 3.79 3.69 -2.65
C THR A 161 4.32 5.05 -3.08
N GLU A 162 4.59 5.26 -4.37
CA GLU A 162 5.03 6.56 -4.90
C GLU A 162 3.94 7.63 -4.74
N ASP A 163 2.71 7.32 -5.14
CA ASP A 163 1.56 8.21 -4.99
C ASP A 163 1.32 8.59 -3.52
N PHE A 164 1.23 7.59 -2.65
CA PHE A 164 1.03 7.81 -1.22
C PHE A 164 2.18 8.60 -0.59
N MET A 165 3.44 8.32 -0.96
CA MET A 165 4.60 9.07 -0.48
C MET A 165 4.49 10.55 -0.83
N ASN A 166 4.09 10.88 -2.05
CA ASN A 166 3.94 12.27 -2.48
C ASN A 166 2.84 12.98 -1.68
N SER A 167 1.68 12.35 -1.51
CA SER A 167 0.60 12.88 -0.69
C SER A 167 1.00 13.03 0.78
N ALA A 168 1.65 12.03 1.36
CA ALA A 168 2.10 12.07 2.76
C ALA A 168 3.10 13.23 2.98
N ARG A 169 4.00 13.50 2.03
CA ARG A 169 4.90 14.66 2.11
C ARG A 169 4.15 15.98 2.07
N GLU A 170 3.11 16.07 1.25
CA GLU A 170 2.25 17.24 1.21
C GLU A 170 1.47 17.48 2.51
N VAL A 171 1.05 16.41 3.19
CA VAL A 171 0.30 16.51 4.45
C VAL A 171 1.24 16.82 5.63
N TYR A 172 2.37 16.12 5.72
CA TYR A 172 3.19 16.11 6.95
C TYR A 172 4.47 16.95 6.88
N CYS A 173 4.94 17.34 5.70
CA CYS A 173 6.24 18.02 5.52
C CYS A 173 6.13 19.49 5.09
N ARG A 174 4.95 20.10 5.19
CA ARG A 174 4.72 21.52 4.89
C ARG A 174 5.05 22.44 6.06
#